data_AF-A0AAF1ARK0-F1
#
_entry.id   AF-A0AAF1ARK0-F1
#
_cell.length_a   1.000
_cell.length_b   1.000
_cell.length_c   1.000
_cell.angle_alpha   90.00
_cell.angle_beta   90.00
_cell.angle_gamma   90.00
#
_symmetry.space_group_name_H-M   'P 1'
#
loop_
_entity.id
_entity.type
_entity.pdbx_description
1 polymer ?
#
loop_
_entity_poly.entity_id
_entity_poly.type
_entity_poly.pdbx_seq_one_letter_code
_entity_poly.pdbx_strand_id
1 'polypeptide(L)'
;MFVCSGKLVKGKLFASLSLGLNFNTGIKTEKSRGLVVRAGKAALCQTKRSRSRKSLARTHGFRKRMSTTSGRAIIKRRRAKGRWKLCTKTNHNSGKQYR
;
A
#
# COMPACT_ATOMS: atom_id res chain seq x y z
N MET A 1 21.12 -8.79 29.95
CA MET A 1 21.32 -7.88 31.09
C MET A 1 21.39 -6.44 30.57
N PHE A 2 20.94 -5.50 31.40
CA PHE A 2 21.32 -4.08 31.48
C PHE A 2 21.35 -3.16 30.23
N VAL A 3 20.56 -2.10 30.38
CA VAL A 3 20.65 -0.80 29.69
C VAL A 3 21.97 -0.09 30.05
N CYS A 4 22.58 0.61 29.09
CA CYS A 4 23.33 1.86 29.32
C CYS A 4 23.31 2.68 28.02
N SER A 5 22.85 3.94 28.02
CA SER A 5 23.56 5.13 28.53
C SER A 5 24.87 5.35 27.75
N GLY A 6 25.09 6.40 26.95
CA GLY A 6 24.46 7.73 26.92
C GLY A 6 25.51 8.82 27.25
N LYS A 7 25.39 10.00 26.61
CA LYS A 7 26.23 11.25 26.65
C LYS A 7 27.05 11.44 25.36
N LEU A 8 26.92 12.51 24.55
CA LEU A 8 26.77 13.96 24.77
C LEU A 8 28.11 14.65 25.14
N VAL A 9 28.73 15.32 24.15
CA VAL A 9 29.63 16.51 24.17
C VAL A 9 30.17 16.71 22.73
N LYS A 10 30.58 17.88 22.19
CA LYS A 10 30.41 19.31 22.53
C LYS A 10 30.65 20.12 21.23
N GLY A 11 29.63 20.68 20.59
CA GLY A 11 29.80 21.65 19.47
C GLY A 11 29.96 23.07 20.03
N LYS A 12 31.01 23.81 19.63
CA LYS A 12 31.30 25.13 20.20
C LYS A 12 30.44 26.24 19.58
N LEU A 13 29.94 27.12 20.44
CA LEU A 13 29.27 28.38 20.09
C LEU A 13 30.32 29.50 20.00
N PHE A 14 30.31 30.30 18.93
CA PHE A 14 30.98 31.61 18.91
C PHE A 14 30.18 32.64 18.09
N ALA A 15 30.00 33.81 18.72
CA ALA A 15 29.61 35.13 18.22
C ALA A 15 28.65 35.22 17.01
N SER A 16 27.39 35.65 17.15
CA SER A 16 26.92 37.00 17.58
C SER A 16 27.29 38.15 16.63
N LEU A 17 26.41 38.42 15.65
CA LEU A 17 26.17 39.79 15.20
C LEU A 17 24.71 40.15 15.50
N SER A 18 24.50 40.92 16.56
CA SER A 18 23.19 41.46 16.94
C SER A 18 22.87 42.69 16.10
N LEU A 19 22.09 42.52 15.04
CA LEU A 19 21.24 43.61 14.54
C LEU A 19 19.90 43.53 15.27
N GLY A 20 19.78 44.34 16.32
CA GLY A 20 18.63 44.32 17.22
C GLY A 20 17.36 44.85 16.55
N LEU A 21 16.44 43.96 16.23
CA LEU A 21 15.07 44.29 15.87
C LEU A 21 14.11 43.63 16.88
N ASN A 22 13.83 44.36 17.96
CA ASN A 22 12.86 43.97 18.97
C ASN A 22 11.42 44.16 18.45
N PHE A 23 10.91 43.18 17.69
CA PHE A 23 9.48 43.10 17.36
C PHE A 23 8.77 42.13 18.30
N ASN A 24 8.57 42.58 19.55
CA ASN A 24 7.59 41.97 20.44
C ASN A 24 6.18 42.29 19.93
N THR A 25 5.63 41.44 19.07
CA THR A 25 4.31 40.81 19.23
C THR A 25 3.94 40.00 17.98
N GLY A 26 3.39 38.80 18.21
CA GLY A 26 2.63 38.11 17.16
C GLY A 26 3.43 37.31 16.14
N ILE A 27 4.22 36.32 16.59
CA ILE A 27 4.44 35.12 15.74
C ILE A 27 3.07 34.45 15.56
N LYS A 28 2.34 34.85 14.52
CA LYS A 28 1.29 34.01 13.97
C LYS A 28 2.01 32.79 13.44
N THR A 29 1.98 31.71 14.21
CA THR A 29 2.30 30.38 13.72
C THR A 29 1.20 30.01 12.74
N GLU A 30 1.31 30.53 11.51
CA GLU A 30 0.50 30.14 10.36
C GLU A 30 0.86 28.70 10.03
N LYS A 31 0.27 27.82 10.84
CA LYS A 31 0.38 26.37 10.87
C LYS A 31 0.34 25.89 9.43
N SER A 32 1.51 25.57 8.88
CA SER A 32 1.72 25.36 7.45
C SER A 32 0.67 24.38 6.95
N ARG A 33 -0.38 24.90 6.30
CA ARG A 33 -1.58 24.14 5.97
C ARG A 33 -1.21 23.21 4.82
N GLY A 34 -0.68 22.03 5.19
CA GLY A 34 -0.17 21.04 4.26
C GLY A 34 -1.21 20.80 3.16
N LEU A 35 -0.73 20.74 1.91
CA LEU A 35 -1.55 20.74 0.70
C LEU A 35 -2.78 19.81 0.83
N VAL A 36 -3.95 20.38 1.12
CA VAL A 36 -5.18 19.60 1.30
C VAL A 36 -5.72 19.23 -0.07
N VAL A 37 -5.25 18.10 -0.60
CA VAL A 37 -5.69 17.57 -1.89
C VAL A 37 -7.17 17.16 -1.76
N ARG A 38 -8.08 18.04 -2.18
CA ARG A 38 -9.54 17.78 -2.26
C ARG A 38 -9.83 16.86 -3.45
N ALA A 39 -9.34 15.63 -3.38
CA ALA A 39 -9.65 14.60 -4.37
C ALA A 39 -11.18 14.37 -4.41
N GLY A 40 -11.74 14.26 -5.63
CA GLY A 40 -13.05 13.66 -5.82
C GLY A 40 -13.05 12.28 -5.14
N LYS A 41 -13.86 12.12 -4.09
CA LYS A 41 -13.63 11.20 -2.94
C LYS A 41 -13.50 9.70 -3.29
N ALA A 42 -13.65 9.29 -4.55
CA ALA A 42 -13.62 7.91 -5.05
C ALA A 42 -12.23 7.21 -5.01
N ALA A 43 -11.45 7.54 -3.99
CA ALA A 43 -10.45 6.71 -3.35
C ALA A 43 -9.17 6.43 -4.18
N LEU A 44 -8.18 7.30 -3.93
CA LEU A 44 -6.75 7.04 -4.16
C LEU A 44 -6.37 5.64 -3.63
N CYS A 45 -5.46 4.98 -4.34
CA CYS A 45 -4.97 3.62 -4.04
C CYS A 45 -6.00 2.47 -4.09
N GLN A 46 -7.27 2.69 -4.42
CA GLN A 46 -8.25 1.60 -4.59
C GLN A 46 -8.14 0.94 -5.97
N THR A 47 -7.22 -0.02 -6.10
CA THR A 47 -7.01 -0.84 -7.31
C THR A 47 -8.06 -1.96 -7.47
N LYS A 48 -8.53 -2.53 -6.35
CA LYS A 48 -9.57 -3.57 -6.34
C LYS A 48 -10.97 -2.95 -6.24
N ARG A 49 -11.65 -2.81 -7.38
CA ARG A 49 -13.06 -2.38 -7.46
C ARG A 49 -14.03 -3.58 -7.53
N SER A 50 -15.34 -3.31 -7.48
CA SER A 50 -16.45 -4.28 -7.53
C SER A 50 -16.63 -4.94 -8.92
N ARG A 51 -15.59 -5.59 -9.44
CA ARG A 51 -15.60 -6.28 -10.74
C ARG A 51 -16.46 -7.55 -10.68
N SER A 52 -17.31 -7.76 -11.70
CA SER A 52 -18.10 -8.99 -11.85
C SER A 52 -17.22 -10.25 -11.81
N ARG A 53 -17.64 -11.26 -11.01
CA ARG A 53 -16.91 -12.53 -10.86
C ARG A 53 -16.66 -13.21 -12.22
N LYS A 54 -17.64 -13.16 -13.14
CA LYS A 54 -17.57 -13.75 -14.49
C LYS A 54 -16.38 -13.19 -15.31
N SER A 55 -16.08 -11.90 -15.17
CA SER A 55 -14.92 -11.26 -15.80
C SER A 55 -13.61 -11.82 -15.21
N LEU A 56 -13.49 -11.87 -13.88
CA LEU A 56 -12.27 -12.37 -13.22
C LEU A 56 -11.96 -13.83 -13.54
N ALA A 57 -12.97 -14.68 -13.71
CA ALA A 57 -12.76 -16.08 -14.08
C ALA A 57 -12.40 -16.30 -15.55
N ARG A 58 -12.81 -15.41 -16.46
CA ARG A 58 -12.32 -15.42 -17.86
C ARG A 58 -10.83 -15.05 -17.94
N THR A 59 -10.37 -14.11 -17.11
CA THR A 59 -8.96 -13.69 -17.10
C THR A 59 -8.03 -14.63 -16.33
N HIS A 60 -8.46 -15.13 -15.16
CA HIS A 60 -7.56 -15.84 -14.23
C HIS A 60 -8.04 -17.24 -13.82
N GLY A 61 -9.19 -17.69 -14.30
CA GLY A 61 -9.79 -18.97 -13.93
C GLY A 61 -9.11 -20.18 -14.56
N PHE A 62 -9.50 -21.37 -14.08
CA PHE A 62 -8.86 -22.64 -14.42
C PHE A 62 -8.80 -22.92 -15.93
N ARG A 63 -9.92 -22.74 -16.66
CA ARG A 63 -9.96 -22.95 -18.13
C ARG A 63 -8.93 -22.09 -18.87
N LYS A 64 -8.75 -20.82 -18.48
CA LYS A 64 -7.74 -19.92 -19.09
C LYS A 64 -6.30 -20.36 -18.77
N ARG A 65 -6.06 -20.97 -17.60
CA ARG A 65 -4.75 -21.56 -17.26
C ARG A 65 -4.47 -22.86 -18.02
N MET A 66 -5.47 -23.67 -18.33
CA MET A 66 -5.24 -24.90 -19.10
C MET A 66 -4.97 -24.64 -20.59
N SER A 67 -5.55 -23.57 -21.15
CA SER A 67 -5.37 -23.16 -22.55
C SER A 67 -3.91 -22.92 -22.96
N THR A 68 -3.08 -22.28 -22.13
CA THR A 68 -1.68 -21.96 -22.49
C THR A 68 -0.67 -22.88 -21.82
N THR A 69 0.46 -23.14 -22.49
CA THR A 69 1.57 -23.96 -21.96
C THR A 69 2.12 -23.38 -20.65
N SER A 70 2.32 -22.06 -20.59
CA SER A 70 2.73 -21.34 -19.38
C SER A 70 1.71 -21.47 -18.24
N GLY A 71 0.41 -21.48 -18.55
CA GLY A 71 -0.65 -21.67 -17.57
C GLY A 71 -0.66 -23.08 -16.98
N ARG A 72 -0.42 -24.12 -17.80
CA ARG A 72 -0.26 -25.51 -17.33
C ARG A 72 0.95 -25.66 -16.40
N ALA A 73 2.08 -25.01 -16.73
CA ALA A 73 3.27 -24.99 -15.87
C ALA A 73 3.00 -24.33 -14.49
N ILE A 74 2.20 -23.24 -14.44
CA ILE A 74 1.77 -22.63 -13.17
C ILE A 74 0.95 -23.63 -12.32
N ILE A 75 0.04 -24.39 -12.93
CA ILE A 75 -0.75 -25.40 -12.21
C ILE A 75 0.15 -26.53 -11.68
N LYS A 76 1.13 -27.02 -12.46
CA LYS A 76 2.13 -28.00 -12.00
C LYS A 76 2.88 -27.48 -10.77
N ARG A 77 3.39 -26.24 -10.80
CA ARG A 77 4.08 -25.60 -9.66
C ARG A 77 3.17 -25.45 -8.42
N ARG A 78 1.88 -25.16 -8.61
CA ARG A 78 0.92 -25.01 -7.49
C ARG A 78 0.52 -26.34 -6.86
N ARG A 79 0.45 -27.42 -7.65
CA ARG A 79 0.26 -28.80 -7.18
C ARG A 79 1.49 -29.30 -6.42
N ALA A 80 2.70 -29.07 -6.94
CA ALA A 80 3.94 -29.42 -6.24
C ALA A 80 4.10 -28.73 -4.87
N LYS A 81 3.59 -27.49 -4.72
CA LYS A 81 3.50 -26.79 -3.42
C LYS A 81 2.30 -27.23 -2.55
N GLY A 82 1.51 -28.23 -2.95
CA GLY A 82 0.37 -28.73 -2.17
C GLY A 82 -0.78 -27.72 -1.97
N ARG A 83 -0.93 -26.70 -2.84
CA ARG A 83 -1.97 -25.67 -2.63
C ARG A 83 -3.37 -26.19 -2.96
N TRP A 84 -4.20 -26.36 -1.93
CA TRP A 84 -5.59 -26.83 -2.04
C TRP A 84 -6.42 -26.05 -3.08
N LYS A 85 -6.36 -24.71 -3.03
CA LYS A 85 -7.02 -23.83 -4.03
C LYS A 85 -6.06 -23.51 -5.18
N LEU A 86 -6.15 -24.26 -6.29
CA LEU A 86 -5.29 -24.07 -7.46
C LEU A 86 -5.56 -22.75 -8.21
N CYS A 87 -6.83 -22.36 -8.43
CA CYS A 87 -7.19 -21.06 -8.99
C CYS A 87 -8.15 -20.32 -8.05
N THR A 88 -7.84 -19.08 -7.68
CA THR A 88 -8.64 -18.29 -6.73
C THR A 88 -9.83 -17.55 -7.37
N LYS A 89 -9.91 -17.52 -8.70
CA LYS A 89 -10.95 -16.84 -9.48
C LYS A 89 -11.63 -17.84 -10.42
N THR A 90 -12.31 -18.84 -9.86
CA THR A 90 -13.22 -19.72 -10.60
C THR A 90 -14.66 -19.19 -10.51
N ASN A 91 -15.50 -19.54 -11.48
CA ASN A 91 -16.95 -19.46 -11.37
C ASN A 91 -17.53 -20.74 -11.97
N HIS A 92 -18.64 -21.18 -11.41
CA HIS A 92 -19.45 -22.27 -11.94
C HIS A 92 -20.43 -21.68 -12.96
N ASN A 93 -20.80 -22.46 -13.98
CA ASN A 93 -21.68 -21.97 -15.05
C ASN A 93 -23.16 -21.95 -14.63
N SER A 94 -23.52 -22.72 -13.61
CA SER A 94 -24.84 -22.86 -13.01
C SER A 94 -24.72 -22.99 -11.48
N GLY A 95 -25.85 -22.87 -10.78
CA GLY A 95 -25.93 -23.03 -9.33
C GLY A 95 -25.55 -21.80 -8.51
N LYS A 96 -25.96 -21.78 -7.23
CA LYS A 96 -25.63 -20.69 -6.31
C LYS A 96 -24.16 -20.76 -5.89
N GLN A 97 -23.43 -19.69 -6.19
CA GLN A 97 -22.15 -19.42 -5.54
C GLN A 97 -22.41 -18.69 -4.22
N TYR A 98 -22.55 -19.46 -3.13
CA TYR A 98 -22.53 -18.93 -1.76
C TYR A 98 -21.36 -17.94 -1.59
N ARG A 99 -21.62 -16.85 -0.87
CA ARG A 99 -20.67 -15.76 -0.66
C ARG A 99 -19.84 -15.99 0.59
#